data_AF-I4YK47-F1
#
_entry.id   AF-I4YK47-F1
#
_cell.length_a   1.000
_cell.length_b   1.000
_cell.length_c   1.000
_cell.angle_alpha   90.00
_cell.angle_beta   90.00
_cell.angle_gamma   90.00
#
_symmetry.space_group_name_H-M   'P 1'
#
loop_
_entity.id
_entity.type
_entity.pdbx_description
1 polymer ?
#
loop_
_entity_poly.entity_id
_entity_poly.type
_entity_poly.pdbx_seq_one_letter_code
_entity_poly.pdbx_strand_id
1 'polypeptide(L)' 'MSLHPTVSGDVPTSTATVARAAFPQGNAYLRLRDHLGTIFTDAQFAPLVCTRCAPSCESEVCA' A
#
# COMPACT_ATOMS: atom_id res chain seq x y z
N MET A 1 -5.73 -7.66 17.22
CA MET A 1 -6.19 -7.28 15.87
C MET A 1 -4.94 -7.16 15.00
N SER A 2 -4.75 -8.09 14.07
CA SER A 2 -3.66 -8.06 13.08
C SER A 2 -4.27 -7.70 11.72
N LEU A 3 -3.63 -6.79 10.98
CA LEU A 3 -4.00 -6.46 9.61
C LEU A 3 -3.40 -7.52 8.69
N HIS A 4 -4.25 -8.13 7.85
CA HIS A 4 -3.79 -9.08 6.85
C HIS A 4 -3.23 -8.32 5.66
N PRO A 5 -2.09 -8.75 5.08
CA PRO A 5 -1.60 -8.18 3.84
C PRO A 5 -2.70 -8.18 2.78
N THR A 6 -2.95 -7.01 2.22
CA THR A 6 -3.99 -6.74 1.24
C THR A 6 -3.33 -6.02 0.08
N VAL A 7 -3.65 -6.43 -1.16
CA VAL A 7 -3.21 -5.68 -2.33
C VAL A 7 -3.69 -4.24 -2.16
N SER A 8 -2.74 -3.31 -2.07
CA SER A 8 -3.04 -1.88 -2.04
C SER A 8 -3.69 -1.55 -3.38
N GLY A 9 -5.03 -1.53 -3.39
CA GLY A 9 -5.82 -1.24 -4.56
C GLY A 9 -5.58 0.18 -5.06
N ASP A 10 -6.00 0.43 -6.30
CA ASP A 10 -5.99 1.78 -6.84
C ASP A 10 -6.82 2.73 -5.97
N VAL A 11 -6.42 4.00 -6.01
CA VAL A 11 -7.16 5.05 -5.31
C VAL A 11 -8.58 5.09 -5.89
N PRO A 12 -9.64 5.00 -5.05
CA PRO A 12 -11.01 5.06 -5.54
C PRO A 12 -11.26 6.32 -6.35
N THR A 13 -12.02 6.19 -7.45
CA THR A 13 -12.30 7.31 -8.36
C THR A 13 -12.89 8.51 -7.64
N SER A 14 -13.77 8.28 -6.65
CA SER A 14 -14.39 9.32 -5.83
C SER A 14 -13.36 10.11 -5.00
N THR A 15 -12.33 9.44 -4.48
CA THR A 15 -11.25 10.08 -3.73
C THR A 15 -10.37 10.89 -4.67
N ALA A 16 -10.08 10.36 -5.87
CA ALA A 16 -9.29 11.06 -6.87
C ALA A 16 -9.96 12.36 -7.36
N THR A 17 -11.28 12.35 -7.58
CA THR A 17 -12.03 13.57 -7.95
C THR A 17 -12.03 14.61 -6.85
N VAL A 18 -12.27 14.21 -5.59
CA VAL A 18 -12.21 15.14 -4.45
C VAL A 18 -10.82 15.73 -4.28
N ALA A 19 -9.75 14.92 -4.41
CA ALA A 19 -8.39 15.40 -4.30
C ALA A 19 -8.04 16.43 -5.39
N ARG A 20 -8.46 16.21 -6.64
CA ARG A 20 -8.27 17.18 -7.73
C ARG A 20 -9.05 18.47 -7.51
N ALA A 21 -10.27 18.38 -6.97
CA ALA A 21 -11.09 19.56 -6.66
C ALA A 21 -10.52 20.37 -5.47
N ALA A 22 -9.94 19.70 -4.47
CA ALA A 22 -9.30 20.35 -3.33
C ALA A 22 -7.99 21.05 -3.68
N PHE A 23 -7.27 20.56 -4.69
CA PHE A 23 -6.01 21.13 -5.18
C PHE A 23 -6.11 21.53 -6.67
N PRO A 24 -6.88 22.58 -7.01
CA PRO A 24 -7.17 22.95 -8.41
C PRO A 24 -5.93 23.42 -9.19
N GLN A 25 -4.90 23.93 -8.50
CA GLN A 25 -3.61 24.31 -9.09
C GLN A 25 -2.62 23.13 -9.17
N GLY A 26 -3.06 21.93 -8.75
CA GLY A 26 -2.23 20.74 -8.65
C GLY A 26 -1.51 20.63 -7.30
N ASN A 27 -1.05 19.41 -7.01
CA ASN A 27 -0.26 19.08 -5.83
C ASN A 27 0.87 18.13 -6.27
N ALA A 28 2.10 18.41 -5.81
CA ALA A 28 3.27 17.60 -6.15
C ALA A 28 3.10 16.12 -5.75
N TYR A 29 2.45 15.84 -4.62
CA TYR A 29 2.21 14.48 -4.14
C TYR A 29 1.17 13.74 -4.98
N LEU A 30 0.16 14.44 -5.52
CA LEU A 30 -0.80 13.82 -6.44
C LEU A 30 -0.10 13.41 -7.74
N ARG A 31 0.71 14.30 -8.32
CA ARG A 31 1.52 13.99 -9.51
C ARG A 31 2.51 12.87 -9.24
N LEU A 32 3.16 12.88 -8.08
CA LEU A 32 4.09 11.84 -7.65
C LEU A 32 3.39 10.48 -7.58
N ARG A 33 2.19 10.42 -7.00
CA ARG A 33 1.38 9.19 -6.93
C ARG A 33 0.96 8.71 -8.32
N ASP A 34 0.54 9.60 -9.21
CA ASP A 34 0.18 9.25 -10.60
C ASP A 34 1.37 8.72 -11.39
N HIS A 35 2.58 9.23 -11.14
CA HIS A 35 3.80 8.81 -11.84
C HIS A 35 4.43 7.53 -11.28
N LEU A 36 4.48 7.38 -9.95
CA LEU A 36 5.13 6.25 -9.29
C LEU A 36 4.19 5.07 -9.05
N GLY A 37 2.88 5.32 -8.95
CA GLY A 37 1.90 4.30 -8.61
C GLY A 37 2.16 3.64 -7.24
N THR A 38 1.90 2.34 -7.15
CA THR A 38 2.16 1.54 -5.96
C THR A 38 3.61 1.03 -5.98
N ILE A 39 4.48 1.71 -5.25
CA ILE A 39 5.91 1.36 -5.11
C ILE A 39 6.20 0.42 -3.96
N PHE A 40 5.33 0.41 -2.95
CA PHE A 40 5.43 -0.43 -1.77
C PHE A 40 4.34 -1.48 -1.79
N THR A 41 4.73 -2.74 -1.66
CA THR A 41 3.83 -3.89 -1.61
C THR A 41 4.13 -4.72 -0.37
N ASP A 42 3.11 -5.36 0.20
CA ASP A 42 3.28 -6.15 1.42
C ASP A 42 4.33 -7.26 1.26
N ALA A 43 4.48 -7.81 0.04
CA ALA A 43 5.49 -8.81 -0.28
C ALA A 43 6.93 -8.34 -0.04
N GLN A 44 7.22 -7.04 -0.25
CA GLN A 44 8.55 -6.48 0.00
C GLN A 44 8.90 -6.42 1.49
N PHE A 45 7.88 -6.39 2.36
CA PHE A 45 8.05 -6.29 3.81
C PHE A 45 7.79 -7.62 4.52
N ALA A 46 7.28 -8.65 3.83
CA ALA A 46 7.05 -9.98 4.37
C ALA A 46 8.26 -10.60 5.11
N PRO A 47 9.53 -10.43 4.64
CA PRO A 47 10.68 -10.94 5.36
C PRO A 47 10.96 -10.21 6.69
N LEU A 48 10.54 -8.94 6.81
CA LEU A 48 10.80 -8.10 7.99
C LEU A 48 9.83 -8.38 9.15
N VAL A 49 8.67 -8.98 8.86
CA VAL A 49 7.70 -9.39 9.88
C VAL A 49 7.97 -10.79 10.46
N CYS A 50 9.04 -11.47 10.04
CA CYS A 50 9.38 -12.81 10.51
C CYS A 50 10.49 -12.77 11.56
N THR A 51 10.12 -12.67 12.85
CA THR A 51 11.06 -13.07 13.92
C THR A 51 10.44 -13.44 15.26
N ARG A 52 9.14 -13.24 15.53
CA ARG A 52 8.60 -13.75 16.82
C ARG A 52 7.10 -13.95 17.00
N CYS A 53 6.22 -13.40 16.16
CA CYS A 53 4.79 -13.43 16.51
C CYS A 53 3.86 -13.05 15.35
N ALA A 54 3.53 -13.98 14.46
CA ALA A 54 2.37 -13.81 13.57
C ALA A 54 1.72 -15.16 13.21
N PRO A 55 0.40 -15.34 13.39
CA PRO A 55 -0.33 -16.56 13.03
C PRO A 55 -0.57 -16.72 11.52
N SER A 56 -0.13 -15.78 10.68
CA SER A 56 -0.36 -15.74 9.24
C SER A 56 0.89 -16.09 8.40
N CYS A 57 1.95 -16.60 9.02
CA CYS A 57 3.10 -17.14 8.28
C CYS A 57 2.70 -18.48 7.66
N GLU A 58 2.38 -18.48 6.36
CA GLU A 58 2.24 -19.72 5.59
C GLU A 58 3.59 -20.45 5.56
N SER A 59 3.54 -21.76 5.75
CA SER A 59 4.62 -22.62 6.27
C SER A 59 5.86 -22.81 5.40
N GLU A 60 5.98 -22.15 4.26
CA GLU A 60 7.06 -22.42 3.28
C GLU A 60 8.31 -21.55 3.45
N VAL A 61 8.30 -20.60 4.41
CA VAL A 61 9.43 -19.67 4.64
C VAL A 61 10.20 -19.99 5.94
N CYS A 62 9.95 -21.16 6.55
CA CYS A 62 10.63 -21.61 7.77
C CYS A 62 11.44 -22.90 7.57
N ALA A 63 12.07 -23.06 6.40
CA ALA A 63 13.09 -24.07 6.13
C ALA A 63 14.44 -23.41 5.83
#